data_AF-A0A356AK37-F1
#
_entry.id   AF-A0A356AK37-F1
#
_cell.length_a   1.000
_cell.length_b   1.000
_cell.length_c   1.000
_cell.angle_alpha   90.00
_cell.angle_beta   90.00
_cell.angle_gamma   90.00
#
_symmetry.space_group_name_H-M   'P 1'
#
loop_
_entity.id
_entity.type
_entity.pdbx_description
1 polymer ?
#
loop_
_entity_poly.entity_id
_entity_poly.type
_entity_poly.pdbx_seq_one_letter_code
_entity_poly.pdbx_strand_id
1 'polypeptide(L)'
;MQKKTVRTRFAPSPTGYMHVGNLRTALYEYLIAKSMGGEFILRIEDTDQERQVEGAVEIIYDTLKTVGLQHDEGPDIGGKYGPYVQSERKEIYKKYAEQLVREGKAYYCFCSKERLASLHSDNGDFSGYDRHCRNLPPEEIDAQLKKGTPYVIRQKMPIEGTTTFRDAVYGDISVENK
;
A
#
# COMPACT_ATOMS: atom_id res chain seq x y z
N MET A 1 -26.49 -19.04 -2.99
CA MET A 1 -25.33 -18.26 -2.51
C MET A 1 -24.14 -18.64 -3.38
N GLN A 2 -23.52 -17.69 -4.08
CA GLN A 2 -22.23 -17.96 -4.74
C GLN A 2 -21.22 -18.35 -3.66
N LYS A 3 -20.60 -19.52 -3.81
CA LYS A 3 -19.50 -19.95 -2.96
C LYS A 3 -18.38 -18.93 -3.16
N LYS A 4 -18.03 -18.16 -2.12
CA LYS A 4 -16.93 -17.19 -2.21
C LYS A 4 -15.64 -17.96 -2.48
N THR A 5 -15.04 -17.74 -3.65
CA THR A 5 -13.72 -18.29 -3.98
C THR A 5 -12.66 -17.62 -3.10
N VAL A 6 -11.80 -18.41 -2.46
CA VAL A 6 -10.65 -17.89 -1.71
C VAL A 6 -9.66 -17.28 -2.69
N ARG A 7 -9.18 -16.08 -2.39
CA ARG A 7 -8.19 -15.36 -3.20
C ARG A 7 -7.10 -14.82 -2.31
N THR A 8 -5.88 -15.29 -2.51
CA THR A 8 -4.69 -14.88 -1.76
C THR A 8 -3.73 -14.12 -2.65
N ARG A 9 -2.74 -13.42 -2.09
CA ARG A 9 -1.73 -12.76 -2.93
C ARG A 9 -0.33 -12.78 -2.33
N PHE A 10 0.65 -13.00 -3.19
CA PHE A 10 2.03 -12.62 -2.95
C PHE A 10 2.31 -11.28 -3.61
N ALA A 11 2.73 -10.29 -2.80
CA ALA A 11 2.86 -8.91 -3.24
C ALA A 11 4.27 -8.34 -2.92
N PRO A 12 5.32 -8.80 -3.62
CA PRO A 12 6.69 -8.33 -3.37
C PRO A 12 6.95 -6.94 -3.96
N SER A 13 7.76 -6.16 -3.26
CA SER A 13 8.38 -4.95 -3.80
C SER A 13 9.73 -5.28 -4.44
N PRO A 14 10.03 -4.82 -5.66
CA PRO A 14 11.29 -5.11 -6.36
C PRO A 14 12.44 -4.22 -5.87
N THR A 15 12.62 -4.10 -4.55
CA THR A 15 13.61 -3.22 -3.92
C THR A 15 14.83 -3.95 -3.37
N GLY A 16 15.00 -5.22 -3.74
CA GLY A 16 16.08 -6.08 -3.26
C GLY A 16 15.84 -7.55 -3.57
N TYR A 17 16.72 -8.41 -3.07
CA TYR A 17 16.62 -9.85 -3.27
C TYR A 17 15.45 -10.47 -2.52
N MET A 18 14.83 -11.50 -3.11
CA MET A 18 13.83 -12.30 -2.41
C MET A 18 14.48 -13.06 -1.25
N HIS A 19 14.10 -12.72 -0.03
CA HIS A 19 14.59 -13.41 1.16
C HIS A 19 13.64 -14.55 1.59
N VAL A 20 14.14 -15.47 2.42
CA VAL A 20 13.39 -16.65 2.90
C VAL A 20 12.04 -16.27 3.53
N GLY A 21 11.98 -15.15 4.25
CA GLY A 21 10.72 -14.62 4.79
C GLY A 21 9.65 -14.29 3.73
N ASN A 22 10.03 -13.73 2.57
CA ASN A 22 9.09 -13.48 1.46
C ASN A 22 8.61 -14.80 0.89
N LEU A 23 9.53 -15.74 0.64
CA LEU A 23 9.19 -17.05 0.09
C LEU A 23 8.25 -17.84 1.02
N ARG A 24 8.47 -17.78 2.34
CA ARG A 24 7.56 -18.37 3.33
C ARG A 24 6.15 -17.79 3.21
N THR A 25 6.05 -16.47 3.03
CA THR A 25 4.76 -15.80 2.85
C THR A 25 4.08 -16.24 1.55
N ALA A 26 4.82 -16.27 0.44
CA ALA A 26 4.31 -16.76 -0.84
C ALA A 26 3.80 -18.21 -0.73
N LEU A 27 4.55 -19.08 -0.06
CA LEU A 27 4.18 -20.48 0.17
C LEU A 27 2.88 -20.61 0.97
N TYR A 28 2.71 -19.84 2.06
CA TYR A 28 1.49 -19.91 2.86
C TYR A 28 0.27 -19.45 2.08
N GLU A 29 0.37 -18.31 1.39
CA GLU A 29 -0.71 -17.79 0.55
C GLU A 29 -1.07 -18.77 -0.58
N TYR A 30 -0.08 -19.42 -1.19
CA TYR A 30 -0.28 -20.46 -2.21
C TYR A 30 -1.02 -21.68 -1.63
N LEU A 31 -0.54 -22.23 -0.51
CA LEU A 31 -1.15 -23.41 0.11
C LEU A 31 -2.58 -23.16 0.58
N ILE A 32 -2.86 -21.98 1.13
CA ILE A 32 -4.22 -21.57 1.52
C ILE A 32 -5.13 -21.54 0.30
N ALA A 33 -4.72 -20.88 -0.79
CA ALA A 33 -5.50 -20.88 -2.02
C ALA A 33 -5.73 -22.31 -2.55
N LYS A 34 -4.67 -23.10 -2.74
CA LYS A 34 -4.78 -24.43 -3.36
C LYS A 34 -5.58 -25.42 -2.50
N SER A 35 -5.42 -25.41 -1.18
CA SER A 35 -6.20 -26.29 -0.28
C SER A 35 -7.70 -26.01 -0.30
N MET A 36 -8.11 -24.80 -0.69
CA MET A 36 -9.50 -24.36 -0.74
C MET A 36 -10.06 -24.28 -2.17
N GLY A 37 -9.30 -24.72 -3.18
CA GLY A 37 -9.67 -24.56 -4.59
C GLY A 37 -9.82 -23.09 -5.01
N GLY A 38 -9.03 -22.21 -4.39
CA GLY A 38 -8.98 -20.78 -4.65
C GLY A 38 -7.86 -20.37 -5.61
N GLU A 39 -7.63 -19.06 -5.70
CA GLU A 39 -6.68 -18.44 -6.63
C GLU A 39 -5.54 -17.75 -5.87
N PHE A 40 -4.32 -17.95 -6.33
CA PHE A 40 -3.09 -17.33 -5.84
C PHE A 40 -2.62 -16.26 -6.81
N ILE A 41 -2.58 -14.99 -6.38
CA ILE A 41 -2.26 -13.85 -7.26
C ILE A 41 -0.83 -13.34 -7.00
N LEU A 42 -0.08 -13.06 -8.08
CA LEU A 42 1.15 -12.29 -8.03
C LEU A 42 0.87 -10.81 -8.35
N ARG A 43 1.33 -9.89 -7.49
CA ARG A 43 1.25 -8.44 -7.74
C ARG A 43 2.59 -7.78 -7.43
N ILE A 44 3.14 -7.03 -8.37
CA ILE A 44 4.41 -6.31 -8.17
C ILE A 44 4.13 -4.95 -7.55
N GLU A 45 4.69 -4.70 -6.35
CA GLU A 45 4.52 -3.45 -5.59
C GLU A 45 5.72 -2.51 -5.78
N ASP A 46 5.85 -1.98 -7.00
CA ASP A 46 6.93 -1.11 -7.48
C ASP A 46 6.65 0.40 -7.29
N THR A 47 5.90 0.77 -6.25
CA THR A 47 5.53 2.19 -6.04
C THR A 47 6.68 3.08 -5.61
N ASP A 48 7.74 2.52 -5.03
CA ASP A 48 8.96 3.24 -4.65
C ASP A 48 10.03 3.06 -5.74
N GLN A 49 10.00 3.95 -6.73
CA GLN A 49 10.88 3.91 -7.89
C GLN A 49 12.35 4.20 -7.53
N GLU A 50 12.63 4.97 -6.46
CA GLU A 50 13.99 5.29 -6.05
C GLU A 50 14.73 4.07 -5.48
N ARG A 51 13.99 3.10 -4.94
CA ARG A 51 14.54 1.86 -4.37
C ARG A 51 14.48 0.67 -5.31
N GLN A 52 13.97 0.84 -6.53
CA GLN A 52 13.82 -0.27 -7.47
C GLN A 52 15.19 -0.80 -7.90
N VAL A 53 15.35 -2.12 -7.84
CA VAL A 53 16.58 -2.82 -8.23
C VAL A 53 16.33 -3.51 -9.56
N GLU A 54 17.18 -3.21 -10.55
CA GLU A 54 17.16 -3.88 -11.85
C GLU A 54 17.36 -5.39 -11.69
N GLY A 55 16.58 -6.21 -12.41
CA GLY A 55 16.64 -7.67 -12.28
C GLY A 55 15.84 -8.25 -11.11
N ALA A 56 15.34 -7.42 -10.18
CA ALA A 56 14.63 -7.93 -9.00
C ALA A 56 13.29 -8.60 -9.34
N VAL A 57 12.61 -8.12 -10.40
CA VAL A 57 11.35 -8.70 -10.87
C VAL A 57 11.58 -10.07 -11.50
N GLU A 58 12.64 -10.22 -12.28
CA GLU A 58 13.07 -11.47 -12.92
C GLU A 58 13.42 -12.52 -11.85
N ILE A 59 14.16 -12.12 -10.82
CA ILE A 59 14.47 -12.98 -9.67
C ILE A 59 13.19 -13.47 -8.98
N ILE A 60 12.15 -12.62 -8.89
CA ILE A 60 10.86 -13.03 -8.33
C ILE A 60 10.23 -14.14 -9.16
N TYR A 61 10.14 -13.97 -10.48
CA TYR A 61 9.59 -14.99 -11.39
C TYR A 61 10.39 -16.30 -11.34
N ASP A 62 11.72 -16.21 -11.43
CA ASP A 62 12.60 -17.37 -11.42
C ASP A 62 12.50 -18.14 -10.11
N THR A 63 12.40 -17.43 -8.97
CA THR A 63 12.25 -18.08 -7.67
C THR A 63 10.94 -18.83 -7.57
N LEU A 64 9.81 -18.19 -7.90
CA LEU A 64 8.49 -18.83 -7.88
C LEU A 64 8.43 -20.05 -8.80
N LYS A 65 9.00 -19.95 -10.00
CA LYS A 65 9.13 -21.07 -10.93
C LYS A 65 9.97 -22.21 -10.37
N THR A 66 11.12 -21.89 -9.78
CA THR A 66 12.06 -22.88 -9.21
C THR A 66 11.43 -23.68 -8.08
N VAL A 67 10.64 -23.03 -7.23
CA VAL A 67 9.96 -23.70 -6.10
C VAL A 67 8.57 -24.25 -6.45
N GLY A 68 8.13 -24.11 -7.69
CA GLY A 68 6.87 -24.66 -8.19
C GLY A 68 5.61 -23.91 -7.71
N LEU A 69 5.72 -22.64 -7.33
CA LEU A 69 4.57 -21.81 -6.94
C LEU A 69 4.02 -21.08 -8.16
N GLN A 70 2.90 -21.57 -8.70
CA GLN A 70 2.25 -20.99 -9.88
C GLN A 70 1.10 -20.08 -9.47
N HIS A 71 1.17 -18.81 -9.85
CA HIS A 71 0.07 -17.86 -9.71
C HIS A 71 -0.99 -18.06 -10.79
N ASP A 72 -2.25 -17.83 -10.41
CA ASP A 72 -3.44 -17.94 -11.25
C ASP A 72 -3.79 -16.59 -11.92
N GLU A 73 -3.28 -15.49 -11.35
CA GLU A 73 -3.29 -14.15 -11.96
C GLU A 73 -1.96 -13.46 -11.68
N GLY A 74 -1.44 -12.68 -12.64
CA GLY A 74 -0.16 -12.01 -12.49
C GLY A 74 0.19 -11.12 -13.69
N PRO A 75 1.33 -10.40 -13.65
CA PRO A 75 1.68 -9.48 -14.72
C PRO A 75 1.96 -10.15 -16.06
N ASP A 76 2.50 -11.37 -16.04
CA ASP A 76 2.88 -12.20 -17.18
C ASP A 76 1.70 -12.97 -17.80
N ILE A 77 0.73 -13.41 -17.00
CA ILE A 77 -0.42 -14.21 -17.47
C ILE A 77 -1.74 -13.42 -17.50
N GLY A 78 -1.75 -12.20 -16.98
CA GLY A 78 -2.94 -11.37 -16.90
C GLY A 78 -3.96 -11.88 -15.87
N GLY A 79 -5.23 -11.59 -16.14
CA GLY A 79 -6.36 -11.91 -15.26
C GLY A 79 -7.34 -10.75 -15.15
N LYS A 80 -8.44 -10.98 -14.43
CA LYS A 80 -9.61 -10.06 -14.43
C LYS A 80 -9.33 -8.69 -13.79
N TYR A 81 -8.35 -8.58 -12.90
CA TYR A 81 -8.10 -7.39 -12.08
C TYR A 81 -6.81 -6.66 -12.43
N GLY A 82 -6.24 -6.97 -13.60
CA GLY A 82 -5.06 -6.31 -14.11
C GLY A 82 -5.23 -4.79 -14.26
N PRO A 83 -4.11 -4.05 -14.48
CA PRO A 83 -2.74 -4.57 -14.51
C PRO A 83 -2.24 -5.04 -13.14
N TYR A 84 -1.29 -5.99 -13.08
CA TYR A 84 -0.78 -6.53 -11.80
C TYR A 84 0.55 -5.90 -11.35
N VAL A 85 0.98 -4.82 -12.00
CA VAL A 85 2.11 -3.97 -11.62
C VAL A 85 1.56 -2.65 -11.08
N GLN A 86 1.99 -2.20 -9.90
CA GLN A 86 1.37 -1.05 -9.26
C GLN A 86 1.68 0.28 -9.94
N SER A 87 2.86 0.45 -10.54
CA SER A 87 3.23 1.64 -11.30
C SER A 87 2.31 1.92 -12.50
N GLU A 88 1.69 0.88 -13.05
CA GLU A 88 0.71 0.94 -14.16
C GLU A 88 -0.71 1.31 -13.69
N ARG A 89 -0.94 1.39 -12.38
CA ARG A 89 -2.28 1.58 -11.78
C ARG A 89 -2.51 2.98 -11.20
N LYS A 90 -1.65 3.95 -11.52
CA LYS A 90 -1.68 5.32 -10.95
C LYS A 90 -3.04 6.00 -11.07
N GLU A 91 -3.72 5.88 -12.21
CA GLU A 91 -5.05 6.47 -12.43
C GLU A 91 -6.11 5.91 -11.47
N ILE A 92 -6.04 4.61 -11.16
CA ILE A 92 -6.93 3.95 -10.20
C ILE A 92 -6.72 4.58 -8.81
N TYR A 93 -5.46 4.71 -8.38
CA TYR A 93 -5.13 5.25 -7.07
C TYR A 93 -5.52 6.71 -6.93
N LYS A 94 -5.23 7.53 -7.95
CA LYS A 94 -5.58 8.95 -7.96
C LYS A 94 -7.09 9.14 -7.81
N LYS A 95 -7.90 8.40 -8.57
CA LYS A 95 -9.37 8.43 -8.46
C LYS A 95 -9.85 8.18 -7.03
N TYR A 96 -9.34 7.13 -6.37
CA TYR A 96 -9.76 6.79 -5.01
C TYR A 96 -9.19 7.73 -3.95
N ALA A 97 -7.97 8.25 -4.13
CA ALA A 97 -7.42 9.25 -3.22
C ALA A 97 -8.25 10.55 -3.26
N GLU A 98 -8.61 11.03 -4.44
CA GLU A 98 -9.50 12.19 -4.61
C GLU A 98 -10.92 11.91 -4.09
N GLN A 99 -11.43 10.68 -4.24
CA GLN A 99 -12.70 10.28 -3.63
C GLN A 99 -12.64 10.39 -2.10
N LEU A 100 -11.57 9.91 -1.47
CA LEU A 100 -11.40 10.03 -0.03
C LEU A 100 -11.31 11.49 0.43
N VAL A 101 -10.70 12.38 -0.37
CA VAL A 101 -10.72 13.82 -0.10
C VAL A 101 -12.13 14.38 -0.16
N ARG A 102 -12.90 14.08 -1.23
CA ARG A 102 -14.29 14.52 -1.36
C ARG A 102 -15.19 14.02 -0.23
N GLU A 103 -14.94 12.81 0.27
CA GLU A 103 -15.67 12.23 1.40
C GLU A 103 -15.18 12.73 2.78
N GLY A 104 -14.21 13.65 2.82
CA GLY A 104 -13.63 14.18 4.07
C GLY A 104 -12.79 13.16 4.85
N LYS A 105 -12.42 12.04 4.22
CA LYS A 105 -11.60 10.95 4.78
C LYS A 105 -10.11 11.12 4.51
N ALA A 106 -9.75 12.07 3.66
CA ALA A 106 -8.37 12.49 3.38
C ALA A 106 -8.33 14.00 3.15
N TYR A 107 -7.13 14.58 3.12
CA TYR A 107 -6.93 16.01 2.89
C TYR A 107 -5.61 16.27 2.14
N TYR A 108 -5.56 17.38 1.41
CA TYR A 108 -4.34 17.85 0.75
C TYR A 108 -3.36 18.43 1.78
N CYS A 109 -2.08 18.14 1.60
CA CYS A 109 -1.00 18.68 2.40
C CYS A 109 0.06 19.28 1.48
N PHE A 110 0.33 20.57 1.68
CA PHE A 110 1.29 21.35 0.90
C PHE A 110 2.61 21.59 1.64
N CYS A 111 2.82 20.92 2.79
CA CYS A 111 4.05 21.05 3.56
C CYS A 111 5.26 20.55 2.75
N SER A 112 6.33 21.37 2.72
CA SER A 112 7.59 21.00 2.08
C SER A 112 8.37 19.96 2.88
N LYS A 113 9.33 19.29 2.24
CA LYS A 113 10.21 18.33 2.92
C LYS A 113 11.02 18.99 4.04
N GLU A 114 11.46 20.23 3.84
CA GLU A 114 12.24 21.00 4.81
C GLU A 114 11.41 21.30 6.08
N ARG A 115 10.14 21.68 5.91
CA ARG A 115 9.21 21.85 7.04
C ARG A 115 9.00 20.55 7.80
N LEU A 116 8.84 19.44 7.08
CA LEU A 116 8.63 18.14 7.72
C LEU A 116 9.88 17.70 8.50
N ALA A 117 11.08 17.95 7.95
CA ALA A 117 12.33 17.67 8.64
C ALA A 117 12.48 18.48 9.94
N SER A 118 12.03 19.73 9.98
CA SER A 118 12.11 20.56 11.19
C SER A 118 11.15 20.15 12.31
N LEU A 119 10.16 19.27 12.04
CA LEU A 119 9.28 18.74 13.09
C LEU A 119 9.96 17.67 13.95
N HIS A 120 11.04 17.06 13.44
CA HIS A 120 11.78 16.05 14.16
C HIS A 120 12.83 16.74 15.06
N SER A 121 12.60 16.75 16.37
CA SER A 121 13.60 17.15 17.35
C SER A 121 14.42 15.92 17.80
N ASP A 122 15.71 16.10 18.04
CA ASP A 122 16.63 15.05 18.53
C ASP A 122 16.19 14.38 19.85
N ASN A 123 15.26 14.99 20.58
CA ASN A 123 14.74 14.50 21.86
C ASN A 123 13.66 13.41 21.72
N GLY A 124 13.23 13.03 20.51
CA GLY A 124 12.36 11.87 20.27
C GLY A 124 10.87 12.02 20.63
N ASP A 125 10.44 13.17 21.17
CA ASP A 125 9.06 13.36 21.66
C ASP A 125 7.98 13.42 20.56
N PHE A 126 8.35 13.66 19.29
CA PHE A 126 7.40 13.72 18.17
C PHE A 126 7.94 13.02 16.91
N SER A 127 7.39 11.83 16.61
CA SER A 127 7.80 11.01 15.46
C SER A 127 6.79 11.05 14.28
N GLY A 128 5.98 12.11 14.18
CA GLY A 128 4.82 12.14 13.27
C GLY A 128 4.69 13.39 12.41
N TYR A 129 3.54 13.49 11.75
CA TYR A 129 3.10 14.71 11.07
C TYR A 129 2.15 15.50 11.98
N ASP A 130 2.38 16.79 12.14
CA ASP A 130 1.68 17.70 13.05
C ASP A 130 0.25 18.08 12.62
N ARG A 131 -0.27 17.42 11.57
CA ARG A 131 -1.63 17.63 11.04
C ARG A 131 -1.86 19.06 10.56
N HIS A 132 -0.81 19.80 10.23
CA HIS A 132 -0.87 21.22 9.86
C HIS A 132 -1.92 21.53 8.78
N CYS A 133 -1.98 20.73 7.71
CA CYS A 133 -2.91 20.95 6.61
C CYS A 133 -4.28 20.28 6.81
N ARG A 134 -4.58 19.67 7.97
CA ARG A 134 -5.76 18.82 8.17
C ARG A 134 -7.09 19.54 8.01
N ASN A 135 -7.13 20.81 8.39
CA ASN A 135 -8.33 21.65 8.41
C ASN A 135 -8.14 22.93 7.60
N LEU A 136 -7.32 22.91 6.55
CA LEU A 136 -7.19 24.07 5.66
C LEU A 136 -8.56 24.45 5.09
N PRO A 137 -8.90 25.75 5.02
CA PRO A 137 -10.12 26.20 4.36
C PRO A 137 -10.12 25.81 2.87
N PRO A 138 -11.29 25.48 2.28
CA PRO A 138 -11.39 25.13 0.87
C PRO A 138 -10.78 26.18 -0.08
N GLU A 139 -10.92 27.47 0.23
CA GLU A 139 -10.36 28.57 -0.56
C GLU A 139 -8.83 28.55 -0.60
N GLU A 140 -8.17 28.15 0.49
CA GLU A 140 -6.71 28.03 0.54
C GLU A 140 -6.24 26.81 -0.25
N ILE A 141 -6.97 25.69 -0.14
CA ILE A 141 -6.72 24.48 -0.93
C ILE A 141 -6.82 24.81 -2.42
N ASP A 142 -7.90 25.46 -2.85
CA ASP A 142 -8.11 25.83 -4.26
C ASP A 142 -7.04 26.79 -4.78
N ALA A 143 -6.62 27.76 -3.97
CA ALA A 143 -5.55 28.68 -4.33
C ALA A 143 -4.21 27.94 -4.53
N GLN A 144 -3.88 27.01 -3.65
CA GLN A 144 -2.65 26.21 -3.73
C GLN A 144 -2.67 25.26 -4.94
N LEU A 145 -3.81 24.62 -5.22
CA LEU A 145 -3.97 23.75 -6.39
C LEU A 145 -3.86 24.55 -7.69
N LYS A 146 -4.49 25.72 -7.79
CA LYS A 146 -4.40 26.62 -8.97
C LYS A 146 -2.98 27.12 -9.20
N LYS A 147 -2.22 27.34 -8.12
CA LYS A 147 -0.80 27.74 -8.18
C LYS A 147 0.12 26.60 -8.65
N GLY A 148 -0.36 25.36 -8.66
CA GLY A 148 0.46 24.18 -8.96
C GLY A 148 1.43 23.83 -7.84
N THR A 149 1.13 24.23 -6.60
CA THR A 149 1.98 23.92 -5.43
C THR A 149 2.05 22.39 -5.26
N PRO A 150 3.26 21.78 -5.18
CA PRO A 150 3.39 20.35 -4.94
C PRO A 150 2.67 19.91 -3.66
N TYR A 151 2.00 18.76 -3.69
CA TYR A 151 1.21 18.28 -2.57
C TYR A 151 1.23 16.77 -2.45
N VAL A 152 0.80 16.30 -1.28
CA VAL A 152 0.43 14.91 -1.04
C VAL A 152 -1.01 14.85 -0.50
N ILE A 153 -1.67 13.71 -0.66
CA ILE A 153 -2.95 13.43 -0.01
C ILE A 153 -2.68 12.59 1.23
N ARG A 154 -3.12 13.07 2.41
CA ARG A 154 -2.96 12.37 3.69
C ARG A 154 -4.30 11.81 4.15
N GLN A 155 -4.30 10.59 4.65
CA GLN A 155 -5.48 9.99 5.28
C GLN A 155 -5.83 10.72 6.58
N LYS A 156 -7.12 10.98 6.79
CA LYS A 156 -7.64 11.68 7.98
C LYS A 156 -7.87 10.68 9.11
N MET A 157 -6.80 10.28 9.80
CA MET A 157 -6.90 9.41 10.97
C MET A 157 -7.70 10.07 12.10
N PRO A 158 -8.57 9.36 12.84
CA PRO A 158 -9.20 9.88 14.05
C PRO A 158 -8.15 10.41 15.04
N ILE A 159 -8.51 11.42 15.83
CA ILE A 159 -7.60 12.04 16.81
C ILE A 159 -7.74 11.43 18.21
N GLU A 160 -8.80 10.65 18.41
CA GLU A 160 -9.19 9.99 19.65
C GLU A 160 -9.86 8.65 19.32
N GLY A 161 -10.03 7.82 20.35
CA GLY A 161 -10.64 6.50 20.25
C GLY A 161 -9.63 5.39 19.98
N THR A 162 -10.13 4.24 19.57
CA THR A 162 -9.34 3.02 19.38
C THR A 162 -9.74 2.36 18.08
N THR A 163 -8.75 1.90 17.33
CA THR A 163 -8.96 1.04 16.16
C THR A 163 -8.63 -0.40 16.56
N THR A 164 -9.61 -1.29 16.45
CA THR A 164 -9.46 -2.72 16.76
C THR A 164 -9.66 -3.55 15.51
N PHE A 165 -8.81 -4.54 15.31
CA PHE A 165 -8.96 -5.55 14.25
C PHE A 165 -8.61 -6.93 14.79
N ARG A 166 -9.21 -7.97 14.20
CA ARG A 166 -8.94 -9.36 14.55
C ARG A 166 -7.99 -9.98 13.55
N ASP A 167 -6.78 -10.27 14.00
CA ASP A 167 -5.77 -10.99 13.25
C ASP A 167 -5.98 -12.51 13.39
N ALA A 168 -5.73 -13.25 12.30
CA ALA A 168 -5.93 -14.70 12.29
C ALA A 168 -4.89 -15.47 13.12
N VAL A 169 -3.72 -14.88 13.37
CA VAL A 169 -2.60 -15.48 14.12
C VAL A 169 -2.56 -14.94 15.56
N TYR A 170 -2.69 -13.63 15.72
CA TYR A 170 -2.50 -12.96 17.02
C TYR A 170 -3.82 -12.62 17.75
N GLY A 171 -4.97 -12.83 17.11
CA GLY A 171 -6.27 -12.50 17.70
C GLY A 171 -6.57 -11.00 17.66
N ASP A 172 -7.28 -10.49 18.67
CA ASP A 172 -7.71 -9.10 18.67
C ASP A 172 -6.54 -8.16 19.01
N ILE A 173 -6.26 -7.22 18.11
CA ILE A 173 -5.24 -6.17 18.26
C ILE A 173 -5.96 -4.83 18.28
N SER A 174 -5.65 -4.01 19.29
CA SER A 174 -6.20 -2.67 19.45
C SER A 174 -5.09 -1.62 19.51
N VAL A 175 -5.26 -0.52 18.78
CA VAL A 175 -4.33 0.61 18.76
C VAL A 175 -5.10 1.89 19.08
N GLU A 176 -4.60 2.67 20.04
CA GLU A 176 -5.17 3.98 20.36
C GLU A 176 -4.89 4.98 19.24
N ASN A 177 -5.91 5.72 18.84
CA ASN A 177 -5.77 6.79 17.87
C ASN A 177 -5.21 8.01 18.60
N LYS A 178 -3.88 8.16 18.62
CA LYS A 178 -3.17 9.31 19.18
C LYS A 178 -2.38 10.03 18.09
#